data_AF-A0A968HNF1-F1
#
_entry.id   AF-A0A968HNF1-F1
#
_cell.length_a   1.000
_cell.length_b   1.000
_cell.length_c   1.000
_cell.angle_alpha   90.00
_cell.angle_beta   90.00
_cell.angle_gamma   90.00
#
_symmetry.space_group_name_H-M   'P 1'
#
loop_
_entity.id
_entity.type
_entity.pdbx_description
1 polymer ?
#
loop_
_entity_poly.entity_id
_entity_poly.type
_entity_poly.pdbx_seq_one_letter_code
_entity_poly.pdbx_strand_id
1 'polypeptide(L)' 'MPLDADLRELIAKTIEEANALPYAEASALEERRAAESLTMSSSAIGVKAMLRGKPPEFEKPLA' A
#
# COMPACT_ATOMS: atom_id res chain seq x y z
N MET A 1 4.27 7.27 12.63
CA MET A 1 4.36 5.87 12.19
C MET A 1 5.21 5.87 10.93
N PRO A 2 6.26 5.04 10.81
CA PRO A 2 7.01 4.96 9.56
C PRO A 2 6.06 4.49 8.45
N LEU A 3 6.08 5.17 7.31
CA LEU A 3 5.28 4.87 6.12
C LEU A 3 6.19 4.93 4.90
N ASP A 4 5.85 4.15 3.87
CA ASP A 4 6.52 4.19 2.57
C ASP A 4 5.77 5.12 1.61
N ALA A 5 6.49 5.99 0.91
CA ALA A 5 5.92 7.02 0.05
C ALA A 5 5.22 6.41 -1.18
N ASP A 6 5.81 5.39 -1.81
CA ASP A 6 5.22 4.75 -2.99
C ASP A 6 3.93 4.02 -2.62
N LEU A 7 3.92 3.30 -1.48
CA LEU A 7 2.70 2.66 -0.99
C LEU A 7 1.62 3.70 -0.67
N ARG A 8 2.01 4.84 -0.08
CA ARG A 8 1.08 5.94 0.22
C ARG A 8 0.44 6.52 -1.04
N GLU A 9 1.24 6.68 -2.10
CA GLU A 9 0.79 7.16 -3.41
C GLU A 9 -0.17 6.15 -4.06
N LEU A 10 0.17 4.86 -4.08
CA LEU A 10 -0.69 3.80 -4.61
C LEU A 10 -2.07 3.81 -3.93
N ILE A 11 -2.10 3.91 -2.60
CA ILE A 11 -3.34 3.98 -1.83
C ILE A 11 -4.13 5.25 -2.19
N ALA A 12 -3.48 6.41 -2.25
CA ALA A 12 -4.14 7.67 -2.59
C ALA A 12 -4.81 7.60 -3.96
N LYS A 13 -4.06 7.13 -4.97
CA LYS A 13 -4.54 6.96 -6.33
C LYS A 13 -5.67 5.94 -6.43
N THR A 14 -5.57 4.82 -5.71
CA THR A 14 -6.63 3.81 -5.67
C THR A 14 -7.93 4.39 -5.13
N ILE A 15 -7.88 5.17 -4.05
CA ILE A 15 -9.07 5.83 -3.47
C ILE A 15 -9.66 6.85 -4.44
N GLU A 16 -8.83 7.67 -5.06
CA GLU A 16 -9.27 8.67 -6.04
C GLU A 16 -9.97 8.01 -7.23
N GLU A 17 -9.36 6.99 -7.82
CA GLU A 17 -9.91 6.23 -8.95
C GLU A 17 -11.19 5.47 -8.55
N ALA A 18 -11.20 4.79 -7.39
CA ALA A 18 -12.34 4.01 -6.92
C ALA A 18 -13.58 4.88 -6.64
N ASN A 19 -13.40 6.09 -6.10
CA ASN A 19 -14.48 7.03 -5.83
C ASN A 19 -15.20 7.53 -7.11
N ALA A 20 -14.55 7.42 -8.27
CA ALA A 20 -15.15 7.78 -9.55
C ALA A 20 -15.92 6.62 -10.21
N LEU A 21 -15.91 5.42 -9.61
CA LEU A 21 -16.47 4.20 -10.20
C LEU A 21 -17.68 3.66 -9.41
N PRO A 22 -18.59 2.92 -10.06
CA PRO A 22 -19.61 2.13 -9.37
C PRO A 22 -18.98 1.06 -8.47
N TYR A 23 -19.67 0.68 -7.39
CA TYR A 23 -19.16 -0.24 -6.36
C TYR A 23 -18.49 -1.51 -6.91
N ALA A 24 -19.11 -2.19 -7.87
CA ALA A 24 -18.57 -3.45 -8.42
C ALA A 24 -17.24 -3.23 -9.17
N GLU A 25 -17.11 -2.14 -9.91
CA GLU A 25 -15.90 -1.79 -10.64
C GLU A 25 -14.81 -1.27 -9.70
N ALA A 26 -15.18 -0.45 -8.72
CA ALA A 26 -14.30 0.01 -7.65
C ALA A 26 -13.73 -1.17 -6.85
N SER A 27 -14.56 -2.16 -6.52
CA SER A 27 -14.13 -3.37 -5.81
C SER A 27 -13.09 -4.17 -6.61
N ALA A 28 -13.31 -4.34 -7.92
CA ALA A 28 -12.36 -5.03 -8.79
C ALA A 28 -11.05 -4.24 -8.97
N LEU A 29 -11.11 -2.90 -8.97
CA LEU A 29 -9.93 -2.05 -8.99
C LEU A 29 -9.13 -2.20 -7.69
N GLU A 30 -9.78 -2.09 -6.54
CA GLU A 30 -9.16 -2.24 -5.23
C GLU A 30 -8.49 -3.61 -5.08
N GLU A 31 -9.13 -4.69 -5.51
CA GLU A 31 -8.54 -6.04 -5.47
C GLU A 31 -7.21 -6.11 -6.23
N ARG A 32 -7.14 -5.53 -7.44
CA ARG A 32 -5.91 -5.50 -8.24
C ARG A 32 -4.81 -4.67 -7.59
N ARG A 33 -5.18 -3.51 -7.04
CA ARG A 33 -4.24 -2.59 -6.36
C ARG A 33 -3.74 -3.19 -5.04
N ALA A 34 -4.58 -3.92 -4.32
CA ALA A 34 -4.18 -4.68 -3.16
C ALA A 34 -3.17 -5.77 -3.53
N ALA A 35 -3.42 -6.54 -4.60
CA ALA A 35 -2.46 -7.52 -5.11
C ALA A 35 -1.12 -6.87 -5.52
N GLU A 36 -1.15 -5.72 -6.20
CA GLU A 36 0.05 -4.92 -6.52
C GLU A 36 0.82 -4.55 -5.24
N SER A 37 0.12 -4.05 -4.22
CA SER A 37 0.74 -3.65 -2.94
C SER A 37 1.46 -4.79 -2.23
N LEU A 38 0.96 -6.03 -2.33
CA LEU A 38 1.60 -7.21 -1.73
C LEU A 38 2.95 -7.55 -2.37
N THR A 39 3.19 -7.11 -3.61
CA THR A 39 4.45 -7.33 -4.33
C THR A 39 5.49 -6.22 -4.10
N MET A 40 5.09 -5.10 -3.48
CA MET A 40 5.98 -3.97 -3.20
C MET A 40 6.98 -4.28 -2.06
N SER A 41 8.13 -3.61 -2.08
CA SER A 41 9.16 -3.75 -1.03
C SER A 41 8.62 -3.38 0.36
N SER A 42 7.72 -2.40 0.43
CA SER A 42 7.01 -1.97 1.65
C SER A 42 6.30 -3.12 2.37
N SER A 43 5.67 -4.03 1.64
CA SER A 43 5.02 -5.23 2.21
C SER A 43 6.04 -6.19 2.83
N ALA A 44 7.12 -6.49 2.13
CA ALA A 44 8.16 -7.39 2.64
C ALA A 44 8.87 -6.80 3.88
N ILE A 45 9.17 -5.50 3.85
CA ILE A 45 9.79 -4.77 4.97
C ILE A 45 8.85 -4.74 6.17
N GLY A 46 7.59 -4.37 5.97
CA GLY A 46 6.57 -4.31 7.01
C GLY A 46 6.37 -5.66 7.69
N VAL A 47 6.24 -6.75 6.93
CA VAL A 47 6.09 -8.10 7.48
C VAL A 47 7.31 -8.50 8.31
N LYS A 48 8.53 -8.27 7.80
CA LYS A 48 9.76 -8.58 8.56
C LYS A 48 9.86 -7.76 9.85
N ALA A 49 9.48 -6.48 9.80
CA ALA A 49 9.49 -5.58 10.95
C ALA A 49 8.51 -6.06 12.03
N MET A 50 7.27 -6.42 11.63
CA MET A 50 6.27 -7.01 12.52
C MET A 50 6.78 -8.27 13.21
N LEU A 51 7.37 -9.20 12.44
CA LEU A 51 7.92 -10.46 12.99
C LEU A 51 9.10 -10.25 13.94
N ARG A 52 9.88 -9.17 13.75
CA ARG A 52 11.06 -8.85 14.57
C ARG A 52 10.74 -7.95 15.78
N GLY A 53 9.54 -7.39 15.84
CA GLY A 53 9.17 -6.39 16.86
C GLY A 53 10.00 -5.11 16.78
N LYS A 54 10.58 -4.79 15.61
CA LYS A 54 11.37 -3.58 15.37
C LYS A 54 10.62 -2.66 14.40
N PRO A 55 10.84 -1.34 14.46
CA PRO A 55 10.28 -0.43 13.47
C PRO A 55 10.73 -0.81 12.04
N PRO A 56 9.86 -0.67 11.03
CA PRO A 56 10.26 -0.85 9.64
C PRO A 56 11.15 0.32 9.18
N GLU A 57 12.15 -0.03 8.36
CA GLU A 57 13.01 0.92 7.65
C GLU A 57 12.67 0.80 6.16
N PHE A 58 11.82 1.71 5.67
CA PHE A 58 11.35 1.70 4.28
C PHE A 58 12.40 2.30 3.35
N GLU A 59 12.40 1.86 2.08
CA GLU A 59 13.31 2.35 1.05
C GLU A 59 13.05 3.82 0.72
N LYS A 60 11.77 4.23 0.75
CA LYS A 60 11.34 5.60 0.52
C LYS A 60 10.45 6.07 1.68
N PRO A 61 11.05 6.42 2.83
CA PRO A 61 10.27 6.85 3.98
C PRO A 61 9.49 8.13 3.65
N LEU A 62 8.21 8.16 4.01
CA LEU A 62 7.37 9.36 3.97
C LEU A 62 7.81 10.29 5.13
N ALA A 63 8.26 11.51 4.77
CA ALA A 63 8.78 12.52 5.70
C ALA A 63 7.74 13.04 6.70
#